data_AF-A0A318TXC2-F1
#
_entry.id   AF-A0A318TXC2-F1
#
_cell.length_a   1.000
_cell.length_b   1.000
_cell.length_c   1.000
_cell.angle_alpha   90.00
_cell.angle_beta   90.00
_cell.angle_gamma   90.00
#
_symmetry.space_group_name_H-M   'P 1'
#
loop_
_entity.id
_entity.type
_entity.pdbx_description
1 polymer ?
#
loop_
_entity_poly.entity_id
_entity_poly.type
_entity_poly.pdbx_seq_one_letter_code
_entity_poly.pdbx_strand_id
1 'polypeptide(L)'
;MRKWSGYLWKLGWLVGLIILTIIVFNIENQIQRHVADTFDATYMYWSKPIIALLYGLYISLILVRKWTINLNPSLFWCVFIPNIVLAFAVPLWSFVLKIEIPSNNLAITIYTWLNRMYTSNLFGIIAGSSLILSIFNGATKSRAHK
;
A
#
# COMPACT_ATOMS: atom_id res chain seq x y z
N MET A 1 37.69 -7.39 -3.12
CA MET A 1 36.91 -6.33 -2.43
C MET A 1 35.49 -6.06 -2.96
N ARG A 2 35.09 -6.58 -4.14
CA ARG A 2 33.77 -6.30 -4.76
C ARG A 2 32.53 -6.92 -4.05
N LYS A 3 32.71 -7.89 -3.14
CA LYS A 3 31.61 -8.55 -2.40
C LYS A 3 31.07 -7.71 -1.22
N TRP A 4 31.89 -6.82 -0.66
CA TRP A 4 31.50 -5.98 0.49
C TRP A 4 30.50 -4.88 0.12
N SER A 5 30.68 -4.26 -1.05
CA SER A 5 29.78 -3.22 -1.58
C SER A 5 28.33 -3.72 -1.69
N GLY A 6 28.11 -4.96 -2.15
CA GLY A 6 26.76 -5.52 -2.26
C GLY A 6 26.13 -5.84 -0.90
N TYR A 7 26.93 -6.15 0.12
CA TYR A 7 26.45 -6.42 1.47
C TYR A 7 26.06 -5.12 2.20
N LEU A 8 26.90 -4.09 2.10
CA LEU A 8 26.60 -2.75 2.63
C LEU A 8 25.34 -2.14 1.99
N TRP A 9 25.15 -2.37 0.69
CA TRP A 9 23.92 -1.94 0.00
C TRP A 9 22.67 -2.58 0.61
N LYS A 10 22.68 -3.91 0.85
CA LYS A 10 21.57 -4.62 1.50
C LYS A 10 21.33 -4.13 2.94
N LEU A 11 22.39 -3.84 3.68
CA LEU A 11 22.31 -3.24 5.01
C LEU A 11 21.66 -1.85 4.97
N GLY A 12 21.99 -1.01 3.98
CA GLY A 12 21.36 0.29 3.79
C GLY A 12 19.83 0.19 3.64
N TRP A 13 19.34 -0.79 2.89
CA TRP A 13 17.90 -1.07 2.79
C TRP A 13 17.29 -1.60 4.09
N LEU A 14 18.02 -2.42 4.84
CA LEU A 14 17.52 -2.85 6.15
C LEU A 14 17.37 -1.66 7.10
N VAL A 15 18.37 -0.77 7.16
CA VAL A 15 18.33 0.44 7.99
C VAL A 15 17.19 1.37 7.55
N GLY A 16 17.00 1.56 6.25
CA GLY A 16 15.89 2.36 5.74
C GLY A 16 14.52 1.78 6.11
N LEU A 17 14.37 0.45 6.11
CA LEU A 17 13.14 -0.22 6.56
C LEU A 17 12.89 0.03 8.05
N ILE A 18 13.94 -0.06 8.88
CA ILE A 18 13.84 0.20 10.32
C ILE A 18 13.39 1.65 10.56
N ILE A 19 13.98 2.61 9.86
CA ILE A 19 13.59 4.04 9.96
C ILE A 19 12.12 4.22 9.55
N LEU A 20 11.70 3.60 8.44
CA LEU A 20 10.31 3.65 7.99
C LEU A 20 9.36 3.09 9.06
N THR A 21 9.69 1.95 9.66
CA THR A 21 8.88 1.35 10.73
C THR A 21 8.80 2.24 11.96
N ILE A 22 9.89 2.90 12.37
CA ILE A 22 9.87 3.85 13.50
C ILE A 22 8.95 5.03 13.20
N ILE A 23 9.01 5.59 11.99
CA ILE A 23 8.16 6.70 11.57
C ILE A 23 6.69 6.28 11.59
N VAL A 24 6.37 5.13 10.99
CA VAL A 24 5.02 4.57 10.97
C VAL A 24 4.48 4.36 12.39
N PHE A 25 5.29 3.75 13.27
CA PHE A 25 4.89 3.49 14.65
C PHE A 25 4.62 4.80 15.43
N ASN A 26 5.44 5.82 15.22
CA ASN A 26 5.20 7.13 15.84
C ASN A 26 3.90 7.78 15.33
N ILE A 27 3.63 7.68 14.03
CA ILE A 27 2.37 8.16 13.43
C ILE A 27 1.17 7.40 14.01
N GLU A 28 1.23 6.07 14.08
CA GLU A 28 0.15 5.25 14.67
C GLU A 28 -0.12 5.64 16.13
N ASN A 29 0.93 5.86 16.92
CA ASN A 29 0.78 6.32 18.31
C ASN A 29 0.14 7.71 18.40
N GLN A 30 0.50 8.64 17.52
CA GLN A 30 -0.14 9.96 17.49
C GLN A 30 -1.62 9.85 17.09
N ILE A 31 -1.94 9.00 16.13
CA ILE A 31 -3.33 8.75 15.73
C ILE A 31 -4.12 8.13 16.87
N GLN A 32 -3.57 7.14 17.58
CA GLN A 32 -4.25 6.52 18.74
C GLN A 32 -4.53 7.55 19.84
N ARG A 33 -3.58 8.44 20.14
CA ARG A 33 -3.79 9.55 21.09
C ARG A 33 -4.90 10.48 20.60
N HIS A 34 -4.87 10.86 19.33
CA HIS A 34 -5.89 11.73 18.74
C HIS A 34 -7.29 11.10 18.77
N VAL A 35 -7.40 9.80 18.50
CA VAL A 35 -8.67 9.05 18.58
C VAL A 35 -9.15 8.96 20.04
N ALA A 36 -8.25 8.75 21.00
CA ALA A 36 -8.61 8.72 22.42
C ALA A 36 -9.14 10.08 22.91
N ASP A 37 -8.61 11.18 22.37
CA ASP A 37 -9.01 12.54 22.74
C ASP A 37 -10.29 13.01 22.05
N THR A 38 -10.48 12.67 20.76
CA THR A 38 -11.60 13.16 19.93
C THR A 38 -12.74 12.16 19.76
N PHE A 39 -12.55 10.90 20.17
CA PHE A 39 -13.46 9.77 19.93
C PHE A 39 -13.78 9.53 18.44
N ASP A 40 -13.02 10.11 17.52
CA ASP A 40 -13.21 9.93 16.08
C ASP A 40 -12.21 8.89 15.53
N ALA A 41 -12.72 7.68 15.27
CA ALA A 41 -11.94 6.58 14.71
C ALA A 41 -11.63 6.71 13.21
N THR A 42 -12.09 7.77 12.53
CA THR A 42 -11.91 7.96 11.08
C THR A 42 -10.43 7.88 10.70
N TYR A 43 -9.56 8.58 11.42
CA TYR A 43 -8.12 8.60 11.15
C TYR A 43 -7.46 7.22 11.23
N MET A 44 -7.97 6.33 12.08
CA MET A 44 -7.47 4.96 12.21
C MET A 44 -7.79 4.11 10.98
N TYR A 45 -8.95 4.33 10.35
CA TYR A 45 -9.30 3.60 9.13
C TYR A 45 -8.45 4.05 7.94
N TRP A 46 -8.16 5.35 7.83
CA TRP A 46 -7.35 5.90 6.75
C TRP A 46 -5.86 5.57 6.86
N SER A 47 -5.33 5.43 8.07
CA SER A 47 -3.89 5.22 8.26
C SER A 47 -3.40 3.86 7.75
N LYS A 48 -4.14 2.78 8.00
CA LYS A 48 -3.73 1.42 7.59
C LYS A 48 -3.42 1.27 6.09
N PRO A 49 -4.31 1.65 5.15
CA PRO A 49 -4.03 1.49 3.72
C PRO A 49 -2.89 2.40 3.26
N ILE A 50 -2.73 3.58 3.86
CA ILE A 50 -1.60 4.50 3.57
C ILE A 50 -0.28 3.86 4.01
N ILE A 51 -0.23 3.30 5.22
CA ILE A 51 0.95 2.60 5.76
C ILE A 51 1.30 1.40 4.88
N ALA A 52 0.31 0.58 4.53
CA ALA A 52 0.50 -0.56 3.64
C ALA A 52 1.05 -0.14 2.26
N LEU A 53 0.54 0.96 1.71
CA LEU A 53 1.02 1.54 0.46
C LEU A 53 2.48 2.00 0.56
N LEU A 54 2.84 2.69 1.64
CA LEU A 54 4.23 3.11 1.91
C LEU A 54 5.19 1.91 1.97
N TYR A 55 4.80 0.82 2.63
CA TYR A 55 5.60 -0.41 2.63
C TYR A 55 5.72 -1.02 1.22
N GLY A 56 4.63 -1.06 0.45
CA GLY A 56 4.67 -1.52 -0.94
C GLY A 56 5.59 -0.68 -1.82
N LEU A 57 5.54 0.65 -1.68
CA LEU A 57 6.45 1.56 -2.37
C LEU A 57 7.90 1.26 -1.97
N TYR A 58 8.18 1.13 -0.68
CA TYR A 58 9.51 0.88 -0.17
C TYR A 58 10.11 -0.44 -0.71
N ILE A 59 9.33 -1.52 -0.67
CA ILE A 59 9.74 -2.84 -1.17
C ILE A 59 10.02 -2.78 -2.66
N SER A 60 9.17 -2.10 -3.42
CA SER A 60 9.35 -1.99 -4.87
C SER A 60 10.57 -1.14 -5.23
N LEU A 61 10.90 -0.11 -4.44
CA LEU A 61 12.14 0.67 -4.57
C LEU A 61 13.40 -0.22 -4.50
N ILE A 62 13.38 -1.25 -3.62
CA ILE A 62 14.47 -2.23 -3.49
C ILE A 62 14.61 -3.10 -4.74
N LEU A 63 13.47 -3.44 -5.38
CA LEU A 63 13.41 -4.37 -6.51
C LEU A 63 13.76 -3.69 -7.85
N VAL A 64 13.52 -2.39 -7.99
CA VAL A 64 13.81 -1.66 -9.22
C VAL A 64 15.32 -1.56 -9.45
N ARG A 65 15.80 -2.30 -10.45
CA ARG A 65 17.22 -2.33 -10.83
C ARG A 65 17.63 -1.19 -11.79
N LYS A 66 16.67 -0.62 -12.52
CA LYS A 66 16.89 0.46 -13.49
C LYS A 66 15.88 1.59 -13.24
N TRP A 67 16.39 2.79 -12.97
CA TRP A 67 15.61 4.00 -12.73
C TRP A 67 15.20 4.71 -14.03
N THR A 68 14.90 3.94 -15.08
CA THR A 68 14.43 4.49 -16.35
C THR A 68 12.92 4.58 -16.31
N ILE A 69 12.39 5.80 -16.42
CA ILE A 69 10.95 6.04 -16.48
C ILE A 69 10.42 5.50 -17.81
N ASN A 70 9.63 4.44 -17.75
CA ASN A 70 8.92 3.90 -18.90
C ASN A 70 7.61 3.30 -18.39
N LEU A 71 6.53 4.04 -18.61
CA LEU A 71 5.23 3.76 -18.02
C LEU A 71 4.59 2.54 -18.70
N ASN A 72 4.26 1.53 -17.91
CA ASN A 72 3.48 0.38 -18.33
C ASN A 72 2.00 0.60 -17.98
N PRO A 73 1.17 1.04 -18.94
CA PRO A 73 -0.23 1.37 -18.67
C PRO A 73 -1.04 0.13 -18.30
N SER A 74 -0.67 -1.05 -18.80
CA SER A 74 -1.39 -2.29 -18.46
C SER A 74 -1.27 -2.60 -16.97
N LEU A 75 -0.06 -2.48 -16.40
CA LEU A 75 0.15 -2.70 -14.96
C LEU A 75 -0.53 -1.63 -14.11
N PHE A 76 -0.56 -0.38 -14.60
CA PHE A 76 -1.26 0.72 -13.93
C PHE A 76 -2.78 0.49 -13.86
N TRP A 77 -3.42 0.28 -15.01
CA TRP A 77 -4.86 0.19 -15.09
C TRP A 77 -5.42 -1.15 -14.57
N CYS A 78 -4.71 -2.25 -14.78
CA CYS A 78 -5.21 -3.59 -14.44
C CYS A 78 -4.84 -4.03 -13.01
N VAL A 79 -3.74 -3.51 -12.45
CA VAL A 79 -3.26 -3.95 -11.13
C VAL A 79 -3.31 -2.82 -10.11
N PHE A 80 -2.74 -1.65 -10.43
CA PHE A 80 -2.71 -0.55 -9.45
C PHE A 80 -4.12 -0.04 -9.10
N ILE A 81 -4.94 0.28 -10.11
CA ILE A 81 -6.26 0.89 -9.89
C ILE A 81 -7.23 -0.04 -9.13
N PRO A 82 -7.38 -1.33 -9.47
CA PRO A 82 -8.29 -2.20 -8.72
C PRO A 82 -7.83 -2.39 -7.26
N ASN A 83 -6.52 -2.52 -7.04
CA ASN A 83 -5.99 -2.73 -5.70
C ASN A 83 -6.05 -1.47 -4.83
N ILE A 84 -5.85 -0.28 -5.39
CA ILE A 84 -6.00 0.97 -4.63
C ILE A 84 -7.47 1.19 -4.25
N VAL A 85 -8.41 0.92 -5.17
CA VAL A 85 -9.84 1.03 -4.88
C VAL A 85 -10.23 0.07 -3.76
N LEU A 86 -9.79 -1.19 -3.82
CA LEU A 86 -10.06 -2.17 -2.76
C LEU A 86 -9.44 -1.79 -1.41
N ALA A 87 -8.20 -1.26 -1.40
CA ALA A 87 -7.54 -0.84 -0.17
C ALA A 87 -8.27 0.32 0.53
N PHE A 88 -8.81 1.27 -0.25
CA PHE A 88 -9.51 2.44 0.27
C PHE A 88 -11.03 2.27 0.43
N ALA A 89 -11.60 1.16 -0.04
CA ALA A 89 -13.03 0.94 0.01
C ALA A 89 -13.62 0.97 1.44
N VAL A 90 -12.94 0.38 2.43
CA VAL A 90 -13.39 0.39 3.84
C VAL A 90 -13.30 1.79 4.48
N PRO A 91 -12.18 2.54 4.36
CA PRO A 91 -12.13 3.92 4.82
C PRO A 91 -13.20 4.81 4.18
N LEU A 92 -13.41 4.67 2.86
CA LEU A 92 -14.43 5.43 2.14
C LEU A 92 -15.84 5.10 2.63
N TRP A 93 -16.14 3.81 2.83
CA TRP A 93 -17.42 3.37 3.40
C TRP A 93 -17.65 3.96 4.80
N SER A 94 -16.63 3.88 5.65
CA SER A 94 -16.69 4.37 7.03
C SER A 94 -16.88 5.89 7.09
N PHE A 95 -16.27 6.63 6.15
CA PHE A 95 -16.43 8.07 6.02
C PHE A 95 -17.84 8.48 5.53
N VAL A 96 -18.37 7.79 4.51
CA VAL A 96 -19.70 8.10 3.94
C VAL A 96 -20.82 7.76 4.92
N LEU A 97 -20.72 6.62 5.63
CA LEU A 97 -21.77 6.12 6.52
C LEU A 97 -21.51 6.40 8.01
N LYS A 98 -20.52 7.25 8.34
CA LYS A 98 -20.18 7.64 9.72
C LYS A 98 -20.11 6.45 10.69
N ILE A 99 -19.45 5.38 10.28
CA ILE A 99 -19.21 4.16 11.10
C ILE A 99 -20.50 3.36 11.40
N GLU A 100 -21.66 3.70 10.82
CA GLU A 100 -22.86 2.89 10.99
C GLU A 100 -22.72 1.53 10.27
N ILE A 101 -22.91 0.45 11.02
CA ILE A 101 -22.94 -0.90 10.47
C ILE A 101 -24.24 -1.02 9.65
N PRO A 102 -24.15 -1.42 8.36
CA PRO A 102 -25.34 -1.52 7.54
C PRO A 102 -26.33 -2.53 8.13
N SER A 103 -27.62 -2.20 8.12
CA SER A 103 -28.69 -3.03 8.70
C SER A 103 -29.23 -4.11 7.74
N ASN A 104 -28.92 -4.02 6.45
CA ASN A 104 -29.33 -4.98 5.44
C ASN A 104 -28.36 -6.17 5.35
N ASN A 105 -28.88 -7.41 5.39
CA ASN A 105 -28.10 -8.66 5.28
C ASN A 105 -27.12 -8.68 4.09
N LEU A 106 -27.51 -8.15 2.93
CA LEU A 106 -26.62 -8.08 1.76
C LEU A 106 -25.45 -7.13 2.00
N ALA A 107 -25.71 -5.96 2.59
CA ALA A 107 -24.69 -4.96 2.87
C ALA A 107 -23.74 -5.41 3.99
N ILE A 108 -24.23 -6.17 4.99
CA ILE A 108 -23.39 -6.79 6.02
C ILE A 108 -22.41 -7.80 5.40
N THR A 109 -22.89 -8.64 4.49
CA THR A 109 -22.05 -9.63 3.80
C THR A 109 -20.96 -8.96 2.96
N ILE A 110 -21.31 -7.90 2.23
CA ILE A 110 -20.33 -7.13 1.44
C ILE A 110 -19.31 -6.45 2.36
N TYR A 111 -19.77 -5.79 3.42
CA TYR A 111 -18.91 -5.10 4.37
C TYR A 111 -17.94 -6.05 5.08
N THR A 112 -18.41 -7.22 5.53
CA THR A 112 -17.54 -8.21 6.20
C THR A 112 -16.48 -8.78 5.27
N TRP A 113 -16.82 -9.04 4.00
CA TRP A 113 -15.84 -9.44 3.00
C TRP A 113 -14.80 -8.35 2.75
N LEU A 114 -15.26 -7.10 2.60
CA LEU A 114 -14.41 -5.94 2.38
C LEU A 114 -13.49 -5.67 3.58
N ASN A 115 -14.01 -5.79 4.80
CA ASN A 115 -13.25 -5.65 6.04
C ASN A 115 -12.19 -6.75 6.17
N ARG A 116 -12.51 -8.00 5.80
CA ARG A 116 -11.53 -9.09 5.75
C ARG A 116 -10.38 -8.76 4.80
N MET A 117 -10.69 -8.25 3.60
CA MET A 117 -9.67 -7.81 2.64
C MET A 117 -8.83 -6.65 3.19
N TYR A 118 -9.47 -5.68 3.83
CA TYR A 118 -8.80 -4.53 4.46
C TYR A 118 -7.85 -4.95 5.58
N THR A 119 -8.26 -5.85 6.49
CA THR A 119 -7.39 -6.32 7.59
C THR A 119 -6.14 -7.06 7.12
N SER A 120 -6.12 -7.58 5.90
CA SER A 120 -4.94 -8.26 5.36
C SER A 120 -3.79 -7.31 5.01
N ASN A 121 -4.05 -6.01 4.81
CA ASN A 121 -3.10 -5.00 4.32
C ASN A 121 -2.44 -5.31 2.95
N LEU A 122 -2.69 -6.48 2.36
CA LEU A 122 -2.01 -6.96 1.15
C LEU A 122 -2.32 -6.06 -0.06
N PHE A 123 -3.56 -5.62 -0.21
CA PHE A 123 -3.98 -4.78 -1.33
C PHE A 123 -3.24 -3.44 -1.36
N GLY A 124 -2.98 -2.84 -0.20
CA GLY A 124 -2.18 -1.61 -0.11
C GLY A 124 -0.73 -1.83 -0.53
N ILE A 125 -0.11 -2.93 -0.06
CA ILE A 125 1.26 -3.30 -0.44
C ILE A 125 1.37 -3.56 -1.94
N ILE A 126 0.42 -4.31 -2.51
CA ILE A 126 0.37 -4.62 -3.95
C ILE A 126 0.14 -3.34 -4.75
N ALA A 127 -0.75 -2.44 -4.32
CA ALA A 127 -0.96 -1.14 -4.95
C ALA A 127 0.33 -0.30 -4.94
N GLY A 128 0.98 -0.13 -3.79
CA GLY A 128 2.25 0.58 -3.71
C GLY A 128 3.33 -0.05 -4.60
N SER A 129 3.42 -1.38 -4.61
CA SER A 129 4.42 -2.09 -5.40
C SER A 129 4.19 -1.95 -6.90
N SER A 130 2.94 -2.13 -7.34
CA SER A 130 2.52 -2.06 -8.74
C SER A 130 2.62 -0.64 -9.31
N LEU A 131 2.49 0.41 -8.51
CA LEU A 131 2.72 1.78 -8.94
C LEU A 131 4.17 2.00 -9.38
N ILE A 132 5.14 1.66 -8.52
CA ILE A 132 6.56 1.81 -8.84
C ILE A 132 6.95 0.90 -10.01
N LEU A 133 6.48 -0.34 -10.00
CA LEU A 133 6.72 -1.25 -11.12
C LEU A 133 6.10 -0.72 -12.42
N SER A 134 4.92 -0.10 -12.37
CA SER A 134 4.31 0.48 -13.56
C SER A 134 5.15 1.64 -14.12
N ILE A 135 5.78 2.45 -13.28
CA ILE A 135 6.57 3.61 -13.71
C ILE A 135 7.96 3.20 -14.23
N PHE A 136 8.60 2.23 -13.58
CA PHE A 136 10.01 1.88 -13.86
C PHE A 136 10.20 0.58 -14.65
N ASN A 137 9.20 -0.30 -14.67
CA ASN A 137 9.23 -1.52 -15.48
C ASN A 137 8.55 -1.29 -16.81
N GLY A 138 9.20 -0.47 -17.63
CA GLY A 138 8.89 -0.36 -19.04
C GLY A 138 8.89 -1.74 -19.66
N ALA A 139 7.74 -2.14 -20.20
CA ALA A 139 7.60 -3.40 -20.91
C ALA A 139 8.80 -3.54 -21.84
N THR A 140 9.70 -4.49 -21.53
CA THR A 140 10.61 -5.02 -22.53
C THR A 140 9.70 -5.38 -23.67
N LYS A 141 9.76 -4.62 -24.78
CA LYS A 141 9.06 -4.93 -26.02
C LYS A 141 9.51 -6.35 -26.36
N SER A 142 8.73 -7.33 -25.93
CA SER A 142 8.86 -8.68 -26.42
C SER A 142 8.56 -8.56 -27.88
N ARG A 143 9.59 -8.74 -28.70
CA ARG A 143 9.43 -9.13 -30.09
C ARG A 143 8.54 -10.39 -30.11
N ALA A 144 7.24 -10.21 -30.26
CA ALA A 144 6.40 -11.10 -31.04
C ALA A 144 6.26 -10.37 -32.39
N HIS A 145 7.18 -10.55 -33.34
CA HIS A 145 7.25 -11.68 -34.28
C HIS A 145 5.89 -11.97 -34.93
N LYS A 146 5.76 -11.40 -36.14
CA LYS A 146 4.79 -11.64 -37.23
C LYS A 146 3.32 -11.32 -36.97
#